data_AF-A0A412AVX0-F1
#
_entry.id   AF-A0A412AVX0-F1
#
_cell.length_a   1.000
_cell.length_b   1.000
_cell.length_c   1.000
_cell.angle_alpha   90.00
_cell.angle_beta   90.00
_cell.angle_gamma   90.00
#
_symmetry.space_group_name_H-M   'P 1'
#
loop_
_entity.id
_entity.type
_entity.pdbx_description
1 polymer ?
#
loop_
_entity_poly.entity_id
_entity_poly.type
_entity_poly.pdbx_seq_one_letter_code
_entity_poly.pdbx_strand_id
1 'polypeptide(L)'
;MTKWRRNCWLMNDRLLSLLGLARRAGRLSLGNDPVLSSMEEGKAKLVLVCPDLSQRTLKGIESCAEAFGVPLVTIEQTMDQVSMSLGKRCGVLALNDEGFARKALTLTKTNGEDLII
;
A
#
# COMPACT_ATOMS: atom_id res chain seq x y z
N MET A 1 9.78 -21.66 23.50
CA MET A 1 10.29 -22.02 22.16
C MET A 1 9.60 -21.16 21.10
N THR A 2 9.86 -19.86 21.07
CA THR A 2 9.29 -18.91 20.09
C THR A 2 10.22 -18.86 18.90
N LYS A 3 9.79 -19.54 17.83
CA LYS A 3 10.49 -19.75 16.58
C LYS A 3 10.78 -18.41 15.90
N TRP A 4 11.94 -17.82 16.20
CA TRP A 4 12.56 -16.77 15.39
C TRP A 4 12.89 -17.36 14.01
N ARG A 5 11.89 -17.41 13.13
CA ARG A 5 12.11 -17.71 11.72
C ARG A 5 12.71 -16.49 11.06
N ARG A 6 14.04 -16.48 11.08
CA ARG A 6 14.86 -16.04 9.95
C ARG A 6 14.23 -16.57 8.66
N ASN A 7 13.63 -15.68 7.87
CA ASN A 7 13.47 -15.85 6.43
C ASN A 7 13.78 -14.48 5.80
N CYS A 8 15.09 -14.19 5.70
CA CYS A 8 15.68 -13.07 4.95
C CYS A 8 15.51 -13.24 3.42
N TRP A 9 14.37 -13.75 2.96
CA TRP A 9 14.06 -13.91 1.53
C TRP A 9 13.08 -12.85 1.04
N LEU A 10 13.19 -11.62 1.55
CA LEU A 10 12.69 -10.45 0.82
C LEU A 10 13.76 -10.11 -0.22
N MET A 11 13.80 -10.85 -1.32
CA MET A 11 14.66 -10.50 -2.45
C MET A 11 14.17 -9.16 -3.03
N ASN A 12 14.75 -8.07 -2.55
CA ASN A 12 14.82 -6.77 -3.23
C ASN A 12 13.53 -6.24 -3.89
N ASP A 13 12.36 -6.46 -3.29
CA ASP A 13 11.17 -5.69 -3.66
C ASP A 13 11.40 -4.24 -3.24
N ARG A 14 11.89 -3.46 -4.20
CA ARG A 14 12.15 -2.02 -4.06
C ARG A 14 10.92 -1.29 -3.54
N LEU A 15 9.73 -1.77 -3.89
CA LEU A 15 8.45 -1.28 -3.35
C LEU A 15 8.31 -1.55 -1.85
N LEU A 16 8.51 -2.80 -1.39
CA LEU A 16 8.42 -3.14 0.04
C LEU A 16 9.46 -2.38 0.89
N SER A 17 10.66 -2.17 0.35
CA SER A 17 11.69 -1.35 0.99
C SER A 17 11.27 0.11 1.11
N LEU A 18 10.69 0.67 0.05
CA LEU A 18 10.16 2.03 0.04
C LEU A 18 9.00 2.19 1.03
N LEU A 19 8.08 1.21 1.09
CA LEU A 19 7.00 1.20 2.08
C LEU A 19 7.54 1.17 3.52
N GLY A 20 8.59 0.39 3.76
CA GLY A 20 9.30 0.40 5.06
C GLY A 20 9.85 1.78 5.42
N LEU A 21 10.43 2.51 4.45
CA LEU A 21 10.91 3.87 4.65
C LEU A 21 9.77 4.87 4.89
N ALA A 22 8.70 4.80 4.09
CA ALA A 22 7.53 5.67 4.24
C ALA A 22 6.86 5.48 5.61
N ARG A 23 6.81 4.24 6.12
CA ARG A 23 6.35 3.94 7.47
C ARG A 23 7.23 4.59 8.53
N ARG A 24 8.55 4.45 8.42
CA ARG A 24 9.50 5.08 9.37
C ARG A 24 9.40 6.60 9.36
N ALA A 25 9.07 7.20 8.20
CA ALA A 25 8.83 8.63 8.06
C ALA A 25 7.45 9.08 8.59
N GLY A 26 6.56 8.16 8.99
CA GLY A 26 5.20 8.49 9.42
C GLY A 26 4.29 8.97 8.28
N ARG A 27 4.65 8.69 7.03
CA ARG A 27 3.91 9.11 5.81
C ARG A 27 3.15 7.96 5.13
N LEU A 28 2.91 6.88 5.86
CA LEU A 28 2.21 5.69 5.39
C LEU A 28 1.05 5.35 6.33
N SER A 29 -0.17 5.37 5.80
CA SER A 29 -1.38 4.92 6.49
C SER A 29 -1.63 3.45 6.16
N LEU A 30 -1.92 2.64 7.18
CA LEU A 30 -2.02 1.17 7.08
C LEU A 30 -3.35 0.66 7.63
N GLY A 31 -4.13 0.00 6.78
CA GLY A 31 -5.45 -0.51 7.11
C GLY A 31 -6.58 0.36 6.55
N ASN A 32 -7.80 -0.15 6.61
CA ASN A 32 -8.94 0.47 5.94
C ASN A 32 -9.30 1.83 6.56
N ASP A 33 -9.51 1.89 7.88
CA ASP A 33 -9.90 3.12 8.58
C ASP A 33 -8.92 4.28 8.40
N PRO A 34 -7.59 4.12 8.67
CA PRO A 34 -6.66 5.23 8.52
C PRO A 34 -6.45 5.66 7.07
N VAL A 35 -6.68 4.76 6.10
CA VAL A 35 -6.65 5.11 4.67
C VAL A 35 -7.84 5.98 4.32
N LEU A 36 -9.05 5.61 4.75
CA LEU A 36 -10.27 6.40 4.55
C LEU A 36 -10.12 7.80 5.18
N SER A 37 -9.69 7.89 6.44
CA SER A 37 -9.44 9.20 7.08
C SER A 37 -8.38 10.01 6.34
N SER A 38 -7.31 9.37 5.84
CA SER A 38 -6.26 10.09 5.09
C SER A 38 -6.76 10.59 3.72
N MET A 39 -7.69 9.87 3.09
CA MET A 39 -8.37 10.31 1.85
C MET A 39 -9.30 11.48 2.14
N GLU A 40 -10.14 11.39 3.17
CA GLU A 40 -11.05 12.45 3.60
C GLU A 40 -10.31 13.75 3.97
N GLU A 41 -9.17 13.61 4.66
CA GLU A 41 -8.30 14.74 5.00
C GLU A 41 -7.49 15.29 3.80
N GLY A 42 -7.56 14.66 2.62
CA GLY A 42 -6.81 15.05 1.43
C GLY A 42 -5.30 14.84 1.55
N LYS A 43 -4.86 14.03 2.51
CA LYS A 43 -3.44 13.71 2.75
C LYS A 43 -2.99 12.55 1.88
N ALA A 44 -3.87 11.61 1.56
CA ALA A 44 -3.57 10.45 0.72
C ALA A 44 -3.28 10.92 -0.73
N LYS A 45 -2.07 10.65 -1.21
CA LYS A 45 -1.62 10.98 -2.57
C LYS A 45 -1.64 9.77 -3.50
N LEU A 46 -1.51 8.57 -2.95
CA LEU A 46 -1.59 7.31 -3.68
C LEU A 46 -2.08 6.21 -2.75
N VAL A 47 -2.96 5.36 -3.24
CA VAL A 47 -3.51 4.23 -2.49
C VAL A 47 -3.06 2.95 -3.16
N LEU A 48 -2.54 2.04 -2.35
CA LEU A 48 -2.04 0.74 -2.76
C LEU A 48 -2.94 -0.35 -2.18
N VAL A 49 -3.34 -1.27 -3.04
CA VAL A 49 -4.32 -2.31 -2.73
C VAL A 49 -3.71 -3.66 -3.05
N CYS A 50 -3.73 -4.58 -2.08
CA CYS A 50 -3.27 -5.96 -2.29
C CYS A 50 -4.33 -6.75 -3.08
N PRO A 51 -3.92 -7.72 -3.91
CA PRO A 51 -4.84 -8.51 -4.72
C PRO A 51 -5.65 -9.52 -3.89
N ASP A 52 -5.18 -9.82 -2.67
CA ASP A 52 -5.81 -10.72 -1.71
C ASP A 52 -7.03 -10.10 -0.98
N LEU A 53 -7.36 -8.84 -1.28
CA LEU A 53 -8.47 -8.15 -0.64
C LEU A 53 -9.82 -8.68 -1.10
N SER A 54 -10.77 -8.75 -0.16
CA SER A 54 -12.15 -9.12 -0.49
C SER A 54 -12.77 -8.09 -1.45
N GLN A 55 -13.57 -8.56 -2.41
CA GLN A 55 -14.26 -7.68 -3.37
C GLN A 55 -15.12 -6.62 -2.68
N ARG A 56 -15.68 -6.92 -1.50
CA ARG A 56 -16.47 -5.96 -0.70
C ARG A 56 -15.61 -4.78 -0.24
N THR A 57 -14.40 -5.05 0.24
CA THR A 57 -13.46 -4.03 0.71
C THR A 57 -12.91 -3.23 -0.45
N LEU A 58 -12.53 -3.91 -1.55
CA LEU A 58 -11.97 -3.30 -2.74
C LEU A 58 -12.95 -2.27 -3.33
N LYS A 59 -14.23 -2.64 -3.53
CA LYS A 59 -15.27 -1.71 -4.01
C LYS A 59 -15.47 -0.49 -3.12
N GLY A 60 -15.41 -0.67 -1.79
CA GLY A 60 -15.53 0.44 -0.86
C GLY A 60 -14.39 1.45 -1.02
N ILE A 61 -13.17 0.95 -1.21
CA ILE A 61 -11.98 1.78 -1.40
C ILE A 61 -11.99 2.43 -2.78
N GLU A 62 -12.40 1.72 -3.83
CA GLU A 62 -12.56 2.27 -5.19
C GLU A 62 -13.56 3.42 -5.19
N SER A 63 -14.76 3.23 -4.61
CA SER A 63 -15.76 4.31 -4.53
C SER A 63 -15.25 5.52 -3.75
N CYS A 64 -14.49 5.32 -2.68
CA CYS A 64 -13.87 6.43 -1.94
C CYS A 64 -12.76 7.10 -2.77
N ALA A 65 -11.90 6.31 -3.42
CA ALA A 65 -10.82 6.81 -4.25
C ALA A 65 -11.37 7.66 -5.42
N GLU A 66 -12.44 7.21 -6.09
CA GLU A 66 -13.16 7.97 -7.12
C GLU A 66 -13.78 9.25 -6.54
N ALA A 67 -14.46 9.17 -5.39
CA ALA A 67 -15.10 10.33 -4.76
C ALA A 67 -14.10 11.44 -4.38
N PHE A 68 -12.89 11.06 -3.94
CA PHE A 68 -11.83 12.01 -3.56
C PHE A 68 -10.81 12.27 -4.68
N GLY A 69 -10.91 11.60 -5.82
CA GLY A 69 -9.97 11.72 -6.95
C GLY A 69 -8.55 11.25 -6.62
N VAL A 70 -8.40 10.26 -5.74
CA VAL A 70 -7.09 9.72 -5.32
C VAL A 70 -6.73 8.51 -6.19
N PRO A 71 -5.54 8.45 -6.80
CA PRO A 71 -5.17 7.32 -7.64
C PRO A 71 -5.03 6.04 -6.81
N LEU A 72 -5.64 4.97 -7.31
CA LEU A 72 -5.61 3.62 -6.75
C LEU A 72 -4.76 2.72 -7.63
N VAL A 73 -3.86 1.96 -7.00
CA VAL A 73 -2.97 1.02 -7.70
C VAL A 73 -3.01 -0.32 -6.99
N THR A 74 -3.30 -1.37 -7.74
CA THR A 74 -3.17 -2.74 -7.27
C THR A 74 -1.71 -3.15 -7.34
N ILE A 75 -1.19 -3.73 -6.25
CA ILE A 75 0.19 -4.24 -6.20
C ILE A 75 0.20 -5.74 -6.43
N GLU A 76 1.33 -6.29 -6.87
CA GLU A 76 1.48 -7.75 -7.03
C GLU A 76 1.69 -8.46 -5.68
N GLN A 77 2.13 -7.71 -4.66
CA GLN A 77 2.50 -8.28 -3.37
C GLN A 77 1.26 -8.63 -2.53
N THR A 78 1.32 -9.78 -1.87
CA THR A 78 0.23 -10.26 -1.00
C THR A 78 0.25 -9.59 0.37
N MET A 79 -0.88 -9.67 1.08
CA MET A 79 -1.01 -9.18 2.46
C MET A 79 0.07 -9.76 3.38
N ASP A 80 0.45 -11.01 3.19
CA ASP A 80 1.50 -11.67 3.98
C ASP A 80 2.89 -11.06 3.73
N GLN A 81 3.25 -10.77 2.47
CA GLN A 81 4.52 -10.12 2.13
C GLN A 81 4.61 -8.70 2.69
N VAL A 82 3.53 -7.93 2.53
CA VAL A 82 3.41 -6.58 3.10
C VAL A 82 3.50 -6.64 4.63
N SER A 83 2.83 -7.62 5.25
CA SER A 83 2.88 -7.82 6.70
C SER A 83 4.28 -8.19 7.20
N MET A 84 5.08 -8.89 6.39
CA MET A 84 6.43 -9.26 6.77
C MET A 84 7.39 -8.08 6.72
N SER A 85 7.19 -7.14 5.79
CA SER A 85 7.98 -5.90 5.70
C SER A 85 7.57 -4.87 6.75
N LEU A 86 6.25 -4.70 6.95
CA LEU A 86 5.72 -3.65 7.82
C LEU A 86 5.44 -4.15 9.25
N GLY A 87 5.37 -5.46 9.49
CA GLY A 87 5.02 -6.01 10.80
C GLY A 87 3.54 -5.87 11.18
N LYS A 88 2.65 -5.52 10.23
CA LYS A 88 1.19 -5.47 10.43
C LYS A 88 0.48 -6.03 9.21
N ARG A 89 -0.45 -6.97 9.41
CA ARG A 89 -1.25 -7.56 8.31
C ARG A 89 -2.28 -6.54 7.83
N CYS A 90 -2.04 -5.93 6.68
CA CYS A 90 -2.92 -4.95 6.06
C CYS A 90 -2.93 -5.18 4.55
N GLY A 91 -4.13 -5.14 3.95
CA GLY A 91 -4.28 -5.22 2.50
C GLY A 91 -4.37 -3.86 1.81
N VAL A 92 -4.64 -2.80 2.59
CA VAL A 92 -4.82 -1.43 2.08
C VAL A 92 -3.75 -0.54 2.68
N LEU A 93 -3.10 0.24 1.84
CA LEU A 93 -2.10 1.22 2.24
C LEU A 93 -2.35 2.54 1.53
N ALA A 94 -2.11 3.65 2.21
CA ALA A 94 -2.08 4.97 1.57
C ALA A 94 -0.75 5.65 1.83
N LEU A 95 -0.13 6.15 0.77
CA LEU A 95 1.03 7.01 0.82
C LEU A 95 0.54 8.46 0.90
N ASN A 96 0.88 9.12 2.01
CA ASN A 96 0.44 10.48 2.30
C ASN A 96 1.44 11.55 1.83
N ASP A 97 2.40 11.15 1.00
CA ASP A 97 3.50 11.98 0.56
C ASP A 97 3.75 11.78 -0.93
N GLU A 98 3.95 12.89 -1.63
CA GLU A 98 4.08 12.92 -3.08
C GLU A 98 5.39 12.29 -3.57
N GLY A 99 6.47 12.43 -2.80
CA GLY A 99 7.77 11.84 -3.14
C GLY A 99 7.72 10.32 -3.11
N PHE A 100 7.12 9.77 -2.05
CA PHE A 100 6.91 8.32 -1.95
C PHE A 100 5.90 7.82 -2.99
N ALA A 101 4.78 8.53 -3.19
CA ALA A 101 3.79 8.17 -4.20
C ALA A 101 4.40 8.10 -5.61
N ARG A 102 5.16 9.12 -6.02
CA ARG A 102 5.80 9.17 -7.34
C ARG A 102 6.79 8.04 -7.54
N LYS A 103 7.57 7.72 -6.50
CA LYS A 103 8.56 6.65 -6.55
C LYS A 103 7.89 5.26 -6.53
N ALA A 104 6.83 5.07 -5.75
CA ALA A 104 6.02 3.86 -5.77
C ALA A 104 5.38 3.63 -7.14
N LEU A 105 4.77 4.66 -7.74
CA LEU A 105 4.26 4.63 -9.12
C LEU A 105 5.32 4.26 -10.15
N THR A 106 6.54 4.77 -10.00
CA THR A 106 7.64 4.44 -10.93
C THR A 106 8.02 2.95 -10.81
N LEU A 107 8.01 2.42 -9.59
CA LEU A 107 8.33 1.02 -9.33
C LEU A 107 7.22 0.08 -9.81
N THR A 108 5.95 0.44 -9.64
CA THR A 108 4.81 -0.35 -10.12
C THR A 108 4.67 -0.29 -11.65
N LYS A 109 4.86 0.88 -12.27
CA LYS A 109 4.85 1.03 -13.74
C LYS A 109 5.91 0.20 -14.48
N THR A 110 6.99 -0.16 -13.79
CA THR A 110 8.06 -0.98 -14.39
C THR A 110 7.65 -2.47 -14.47
N ASN A 111 6.62 -2.90 -13.72
CA ASN A 111 6.18 -4.28 -13.63
C ASN A 111 4.79 -4.58 -14.24
N GLY A 112 4.04 -3.58 -14.69
CA GLY A 112 2.78 -3.76 -15.44
C GLY A 112 1.50 -3.67 -14.60
N GLU A 113 0.55 -2.87 -15.12
CA GLU A 113 -0.92 -2.90 -14.96
C GLU A 113 -1.50 -2.65 -13.53
N ASP A 114 -2.47 -1.79 -13.25
CA ASP A 114 -3.36 -0.88 -13.99
C ASP A 114 -3.56 0.35 -13.07
N LEU A 115 -3.55 1.55 -13.66
CA LEU A 115 -4.12 2.73 -13.00
C LEU A 115 -5.63 2.62 -13.17
N ILE A 116 -6.34 2.21 -12.11
CA ILE A 116 -7.79 2.40 -12.07
C ILE A 116 -7.99 3.86 -11.67
N ILE A 117 -8.29 4.69 -12.68
CA ILE A 117 -8.78 6.07 -12.53
C ILE A 117 -10.28 6.09 -12.76
#